data_AF-A0A1X0DFX7-F1
#
_entry.id   AF-A0A1X0DFX7-F1
#
_cell.length_a   1.000
_cell.length_b   1.000
_cell.length_c   1.000
_cell.angle_alpha   90.00
_cell.angle_beta   90.00
_cell.angle_gamma   90.00
#
_symmetry.space_group_name_H-M   'P 1'
#
loop_
_entity.id
_entity.type
_entity.pdbx_description
1 polymer ?
#
loop_
_entity_poly.entity_id
_entity_poly.type
_entity_poly.pdbx_seq_one_letter_code
_entity_poly.pdbx_strand_id
1 'polypeptide(L)' 'MLGQAPPAQPTRDRRTRRTVDLPLATHRALDVWQREAADRIGVARVTGQEVLTALIDQLLVDPKLSSQITRAIQARR' A
#
# COMPACT_ATOMS: atom_id res chain seq x y z
N MET A 1 28.08 6.20 43.02
CA MET A 1 26.67 6.40 42.61
C MET A 1 26.57 6.17 41.11
N LEU A 2 26.02 5.02 40.69
CA LEU A 2 25.86 4.69 39.27
C LEU A 2 24.56 5.33 38.77
N GLY A 3 24.67 6.33 37.90
CA GLY A 3 23.53 6.96 37.24
C GLY A 3 22.98 6.05 36.15
N GLN A 4 21.74 5.59 36.33
CA GLN A 4 20.99 4.91 35.28
C GLN A 4 20.70 5.89 34.13
N ALA A 5 21.11 5.53 32.92
CA ALA A 5 20.67 6.18 31.70
C ALA A 5 19.15 5.96 31.50
N PRO A 6 18.40 6.97 31.01
CA PRO A 6 16.97 6.83 30.81
C PRO A 6 16.68 5.79 29.72
N PRO A 7 15.57 5.03 29.82
CA PRO A 7 15.22 4.04 28.82
C PRO A 7 14.94 4.72 27.48
N ALA A 8 15.61 4.26 26.42
CA ALA A 8 15.37 4.69 25.05
C ALA A 8 13.89 4.46 24.70
N GLN A 9 13.16 5.53 24.41
CA GLN A 9 11.77 5.44 23.99
C GLN A 9 11.72 4.72 22.63
N PRO A 10 10.84 3.71 22.44
CA PRO A 10 10.66 3.11 21.14
C PRO A 10 10.15 4.19 20.19
N THR A 11 10.95 4.50 19.18
CA THR A 11 10.53 5.35 18.07
C THR A 11 9.32 4.67 17.43
N ARG A 12 8.11 5.14 17.78
CA ARG A 12 6.89 4.76 17.09
C ARG A 12 7.14 5.05 15.61
N ASP A 13 7.28 4.00 14.81
CA ASP A 13 7.35 4.08 13.36
C ASP A 13 6.29 5.07 12.87
N ARG A 14 6.75 6.24 12.44
CA ARG A 14 5.86 7.33 12.05
C ARG A 14 5.26 6.95 10.71
N ARG A 15 4.12 6.28 10.73
CA ARG A 15 3.36 5.90 9.53
C ARG A 15 2.91 7.16 8.80
N THR A 16 3.49 7.38 7.62
CA THR A 16 3.07 8.46 6.71
C THR A 16 1.83 8.00 5.94
N ARG A 17 0.74 8.77 5.98
CA ARG A 17 -0.48 8.47 5.21
C ARG A 17 -0.33 9.01 3.79
N ARG A 18 -0.64 8.18 2.79
CA ARG A 18 -0.75 8.59 1.39
C ARG A 18 -2.19 8.39 0.92
N THR A 19 -2.83 9.46 0.48
CA THR A 19 -4.20 9.43 -0.08
C THR A 19 -4.10 9.47 -1.60
N VAL A 20 -5.00 8.77 -2.29
CA VAL A 20 -5.09 8.76 -3.75
C VAL A 20 -6.51 9.13 -4.13
N ASP A 21 -6.66 10.18 -4.92
CA ASP A 21 -7.94 10.56 -5.49
C ASP A 21 -8.24 9.64 -6.69
N LEU A 22 -9.37 8.94 -6.62
CA LEU A 22 -9.83 8.03 -7.65
C LEU A 22 -11.18 8.51 -8.18
N PRO A 23 -11.39 8.52 -9.51
CA PRO A 23 -12.72 8.71 -10.08
C PRO A 23 -13.70 7.67 -9.51
N LEU A 24 -14.97 8.05 -9.35
CA LEU A 24 -16.00 7.17 -8.78
C LEU A 24 -16.06 5.79 -9.48
N ALA A 25 -15.94 5.79 -10.82
CA ALA A 25 -15.91 4.55 -11.60
C ALA A 25 -14.74 3.64 -11.21
N THR A 26 -13.54 4.20 -11.05
CA THR A 26 -12.34 3.46 -10.64
C THR A 26 -12.47 2.94 -9.21
N HIS A 27 -13.03 3.74 -8.30
CA HIS A 27 -13.28 3.31 -6.93
C HIS A 27 -14.27 2.13 -6.88
N ARG A 28 -15.33 2.15 -7.70
CA ARG A 28 -16.30 1.04 -7.79
C ARG A 28 -15.66 -0.22 -8.37
N ALA A 29 -14.86 -0.09 -9.42
CA ALA A 29 -14.11 -1.22 -9.99
C ALA A 29 -13.17 -1.86 -8.96
N LEU A 30 -12.51 -1.04 -8.13
CA LEU A 30 -11.67 -1.53 -7.04
C LEU A 30 -12.48 -2.29 -5.98
N ASP A 31 -13.63 -1.79 -5.55
CA ASP A 31 -14.48 -2.47 -4.54
C ASP A 31 -14.92 -3.87 -5.03
N VAL A 32 -15.29 -3.98 -6.31
CA VAL A 32 -15.65 -5.27 -6.93
C VAL A 32 -14.46 -6.22 -6.91
N TRP A 33 -13.30 -5.77 -7.40
CA TRP A 33 -12.08 -6.58 -7.41
C TRP A 33 -11.67 -7.03 -6.00
N GLN A 34 -11.85 -6.18 -4.98
CA GLN A 34 -11.51 -6.50 -3.59
C GLN A 34 -12.38 -7.61 -3.02
N ARG A 35 -13.68 -7.61 -3.32
CA ARG A 35 -14.59 -8.70 -2.94
C ARG A 35 -14.15 -10.01 -3.60
N GLU A 36 -13.94 -9.99 -4.90
CA GLU A 36 -13.47 -11.18 -5.64
C GLU A 36 -12.12 -11.67 -5.12
N ALA A 37 -11.19 -10.76 -4.80
CA ALA A 37 -9.90 -11.11 -4.24
C ALA A 37 -10.04 -11.76 -2.85
N ALA A 38 -10.92 -11.21 -2.00
CA ALA A 38 -11.22 -11.76 -0.68
C ALA A 38 -11.79 -13.18 -0.79
N ASP A 39 -12.74 -13.39 -1.70
CA ASP A 39 -13.34 -14.69 -1.98
C ASP A 39 -12.28 -15.70 -2.47
N ARG A 40 -11.39 -15.28 -3.38
CA ARG A 40 -10.31 -16.14 -3.92
C ARG A 40 -9.30 -16.59 -2.87
N ILE A 41 -8.95 -15.72 -1.93
CA ILE A 41 -7.94 -16.02 -0.90
C ILE A 41 -8.57 -16.50 0.43
N GLY A 42 -9.90 -16.58 0.51
CA GLY A 42 -10.64 -17.10 1.66
C GLY A 42 -10.63 -16.20 2.90
N VAL A 43 -10.56 -14.87 2.71
CA VAL A 43 -10.59 -13.90 3.82
C VAL A 43 -11.90 -13.10 3.82
N ALA A 44 -12.26 -12.58 5.00
CA ALA A 44 -13.51 -11.82 5.14
C ALA A 44 -13.56 -10.52 4.32
N ARG A 45 -12.41 -9.87 4.10
CA ARG A 45 -12.29 -8.67 3.27
C ARG A 45 -10.85 -8.41 2.87
N VAL A 46 -10.69 -7.75 1.72
CA VAL A 46 -9.43 -7.12 1.32
C VAL A 46 -9.65 -5.61 1.32
N THR A 47 -8.90 -4.87 2.14
CA THR A 47 -9.05 -3.42 2.29
C THR A 47 -8.23 -2.65 1.26
N GLY A 48 -8.62 -1.39 0.97
CA GLY A 48 -7.86 -0.53 0.05
C GLY A 48 -6.42 -0.31 0.52
N GLN A 49 -6.22 -0.25 1.83
CA GLN A 49 -4.90 -0.12 2.42
C GLN A 49 -4.03 -1.35 2.16
N GLU A 50 -4.55 -2.57 2.33
CA GLU A 50 -3.81 -3.80 2.03
C GLU A 50 -3.40 -3.87 0.56
N VAL A 51 -4.31 -3.50 -0.35
CA VAL A 51 -4.04 -3.44 -1.78
C VAL A 51 -2.93 -2.44 -2.07
N LEU A 52 -3.02 -1.21 -1.56
CA LEU A 52 -2.03 -0.17 -1.80
C LEU A 52 -0.66 -0.54 -1.21
N THR A 53 -0.62 -1.07 0.02
CA THR A 53 0.62 -1.54 0.63
C THR A 53 1.26 -2.63 -0.21
N ALA A 54 0.50 -3.67 -0.59
CA ALA A 54 1.03 -4.76 -1.41
C ALA A 54 1.53 -4.28 -2.78
N LEU A 55 0.83 -3.35 -3.42
CA LEU A 55 1.26 -2.75 -4.69
C LEU A 55 2.55 -1.94 -4.54
N ILE A 56 2.70 -1.18 -3.46
CA ILE A 56 3.92 -0.41 -3.18
C ILE A 56 5.08 -1.36 -2.91
N ASP A 57 4.88 -2.37 -2.06
CA ASP A 57 5.91 -3.34 -1.72
C ASP A 57 6.41 -4.06 -2.98
N GLN A 58 5.48 -4.52 -3.84
CA GLN A 58 5.79 -5.13 -5.13
C GLN A 58 6.52 -4.15 -6.07
N LEU A 59 6.07 -2.89 -6.16
CA LEU A 59 6.71 -1.86 -7.00
C LEU A 59 8.17 -1.62 -6.61
N LEU A 60 8.50 -1.72 -5.32
CA LEU A 60 9.86 -1.46 -4.82
C LEU A 60 10.82 -2.64 -5.00
N VAL A 61 10.32 -3.86 -5.18
CA VAL A 61 11.16 -5.07 -5.30
C VAL A 61 11.12 -5.72 -6.69
N ASP A 62 10.07 -5.49 -7.49
CA ASP A 62 9.95 -6.04 -8.85
C ASP A 62 10.32 -5.00 -9.93
N PRO A 63 11.50 -5.13 -10.58
CA PRO A 63 11.94 -4.21 -11.62
C PRO A 63 11.04 -4.21 -12.86
N LYS A 64 10.33 -5.32 -13.13
CA LYS A 64 9.39 -5.40 -14.25
C LYS A 64 8.16 -4.55 -13.97
N LEU A 65 7.58 -4.66 -12.78
CA LEU A 65 6.45 -3.84 -12.35
C LEU A 65 6.82 -2.35 -12.33
N SER A 66 8.00 -2.02 -11.82
CA SER A 66 8.52 -0.65 -11.82
C SER A 66 8.63 -0.06 -13.23
N SER A 67 9.16 -0.83 -14.18
CA SER A 67 9.26 -0.42 -15.58
C SER A 67 7.88 -0.22 -16.23
N GLN A 68 6.92 -1.11 -15.94
CA GLN A 68 5.56 -0.99 -16.45
C GLN A 68 4.85 0.26 -15.92
N ILE A 69 4.95 0.53 -14.61
CA ILE A 69 4.37 1.71 -13.99
C ILE A 69 5.03 2.98 -14.53
N THR A 70 6.35 3.01 -14.68
CA THR A 70 7.07 4.14 -15.28
C THR A 70 6.56 4.44 -16.69
N ARG A 71 6.41 3.42 -17.54
CA ARG A 71 5.86 3.57 -18.89
C ARG A 71 4.42 4.07 -18.88
N ALA A 72 3.58 3.55 -17.97
CA ALA A 72 2.19 3.98 -17.84
C ALA A 72 2.07 5.45 -17.40
N ILE A 73 2.97 5.92 -16.52
CA ILE A 73 3.05 7.33 -16.11
C ILE A 73 3.48 8.20 -17.29
N GLN A 74 4.50 7.79 -18.05
CA GLN A 74 4.97 8.51 -19.25
C GLN A 74 3.87 8.67 -20.29
N ALA A 75 3.06 7.63 -20.53
CA ALA A 75 1.96 7.68 -21.50
C ALA A 75 0.80 8.62 -21.11
N ARG A 76 0.74 9.06 -19.85
CA ARG A 76 -0.31 9.96 -19.33
C ARG A 76 0.15 11.41 -19.18
N ARG A 77 1.45 11.68 -19.35
CA ARG A 77 2.02 13.03 -19.38
C ARG A 77 2.09 13.53 -20.81
#